data_AF-A0A6S6U9C5-F1
#
_entry.id   AF-A0A6S6U9C5-F1
#
_cell.length_a   1.000
_cell.length_b   1.000
_cell.length_c   1.000
_cell.angle_alpha   90.00
_cell.angle_beta   90.00
_cell.angle_gamma   90.00
#
_symmetry.space_group_name_H-M   'P 1'
#
loop_
_entity.id
_entity.type
_entity.pdbx_description
1 polymer ?
#
loop_
_entity_poly.entity_id
_entity_poly.type
_entity_poly.pdbx_seq_one_letter_code
_entity_poly.pdbx_strand_id
1 'polypeptide(L)'
;MSKSLEEIFNFQETADDCVKCGKCIPVCTIHQVNADEVTSPRGFIDLLAQYQQGNLELDKNAKDIFESCFLCTNCVEVCPNDLATDMVIEEVRSDIADKFGIAWFKRIAFYLLEHRKVMDIVMKFGFMFKTCAVAEDDKGRGLRARFSMPMVKKGRLLPSMSKISFLNSHPEEIPASKQEEKNMRVALFIGCLANYNYVNIGDSLVDILKELNIDIFIPKDQLCCGAPAYFTGAVDSVERMTKANIEYFESFMDDCDAMLIPEATCSAMIKHDWQVFFKNHNMPEWEARAKKVTEKIHMATAWLDDNTDLQNLLKEKGHIDKAVTYHDPCHARKVQGIYEQPRNLLAANYPMVEMSEPNRCCGFGGVTMQTEKFHFAEAAGKPKAAMIKNTEAHYVSAECSACKVQLSEAMNNADVETIFKNPVELIAEALKK
;
A
#
# COMPACT_ATOMS: atom_id res chain seq x y z
N MET A 1 -2.09 30.04 -24.65
CA MET A 1 -3.28 30.56 -23.94
C MET A 1 -3.32 29.84 -22.62
N SER A 2 -3.25 30.59 -21.52
CA SER A 2 -3.20 30.05 -20.16
C SER A 2 -4.50 29.34 -19.86
N LYS A 3 -4.39 28.07 -19.51
CA LYS A 3 -5.53 27.19 -19.29
C LYS A 3 -6.15 27.46 -17.91
N SER A 4 -7.48 27.55 -17.84
CA SER A 4 -8.25 27.82 -16.62
C SER A 4 -8.20 26.62 -15.67
N LEU A 5 -8.61 26.84 -14.42
CA LEU A 5 -8.62 25.86 -13.31
C LEU A 5 -9.33 24.53 -13.59
N GLU A 6 -10.00 24.36 -14.74
CA GLU A 6 -10.79 23.20 -15.14
C GLU A 6 -10.00 22.14 -15.94
N GLU A 7 -8.69 22.33 -16.12
CA GLU A 7 -7.82 21.31 -16.73
C GLU A 7 -7.21 20.30 -15.73
N ILE A 8 -7.69 20.39 -14.50
CA ILE A 8 -7.56 19.39 -13.45
C ILE A 8 -8.70 18.36 -13.68
N PHE A 9 -8.42 17.07 -13.43
CA PHE A 9 -9.25 15.91 -13.80
C PHE A 9 -10.76 16.20 -13.94
N ASN A 10 -11.30 16.07 -15.16
CA ASN A 10 -12.66 16.49 -15.49
C ASN A 10 -13.64 15.30 -15.35
N PHE A 11 -14.57 15.37 -14.38
CA PHE A 11 -15.57 14.32 -14.18
C PHE A 11 -16.50 14.16 -15.38
N GLN A 12 -16.85 15.27 -16.04
CA GLN A 12 -17.70 15.28 -17.23
C GLN A 12 -17.03 14.56 -18.39
N GLU A 13 -15.76 14.87 -18.67
CA GLU A 13 -14.99 14.21 -19.74
C GLU A 13 -14.94 12.69 -19.53
N THR A 14 -14.66 12.26 -18.30
CA THR A 14 -14.65 10.84 -17.92
C THR A 14 -16.03 10.19 -18.09
N ALA A 15 -17.11 10.92 -17.83
CA ALA A 15 -18.47 10.44 -17.99
C ALA A 15 -18.92 10.37 -19.45
N ASP A 16 -18.51 11.33 -20.27
CA ASP A 16 -18.79 11.36 -21.71
C ASP A 16 -18.13 10.18 -22.42
N ASP A 17 -16.93 9.78 -22.00
CA ASP A 17 -16.23 8.59 -22.51
C ASP A 17 -16.84 7.28 -21.99
N CYS A 18 -17.73 7.32 -20.99
CA CYS A 18 -18.39 6.14 -20.45
C CYS A 18 -19.56 5.68 -21.30
N VAL A 19 -19.35 4.61 -22.08
CA VAL A 19 -20.40 3.94 -22.88
C VAL A 19 -21.41 3.11 -22.06
N LYS A 20 -21.37 3.20 -20.72
CA LYS A 20 -22.29 2.53 -19.77
C LYS A 20 -22.47 1.02 -19.96
N CYS A 21 -21.49 0.32 -20.54
CA CYS A 21 -21.56 -1.12 -20.88
C CYS A 21 -21.70 -2.08 -19.68
N GLY A 22 -21.38 -1.63 -18.45
CA GLY A 22 -21.56 -2.40 -17.22
C GLY A 22 -20.50 -3.46 -16.92
N LYS A 23 -19.44 -3.61 -17.73
CA LYS A 23 -18.34 -4.56 -17.48
C LYS A 23 -17.63 -4.37 -16.13
N CYS A 24 -17.62 -3.14 -15.62
CA CYS A 24 -16.98 -2.79 -14.36
C CYS A 24 -17.76 -3.27 -13.11
N ILE A 25 -19.06 -3.59 -13.24
CA ILE A 25 -19.93 -3.90 -12.11
C ILE A 25 -19.56 -5.23 -11.44
N PRO A 26 -19.42 -6.36 -12.17
CA PRO A 26 -19.16 -7.65 -11.52
C PRO A 26 -17.82 -7.73 -10.80
N VAL A 27 -16.85 -6.88 -11.19
CA VAL A 27 -15.51 -6.83 -10.60
C VAL A 27 -15.36 -5.77 -9.51
N CYS A 28 -16.35 -4.91 -9.31
CA CYS A 28 -16.27 -3.83 -8.33
C CYS A 28 -16.41 -4.35 -6.90
N THR A 29 -15.36 -4.16 -6.09
CA THR A 29 -15.31 -4.67 -4.71
C THR A 29 -16.46 -4.16 -3.85
N ILE A 30 -16.79 -2.86 -3.92
CA ILE A 30 -17.90 -2.31 -3.13
C ILE A 30 -19.25 -2.85 -3.62
N HIS A 31 -19.47 -2.95 -4.93
CA HIS A 31 -20.72 -3.49 -5.47
C HIS A 31 -20.92 -4.98 -5.12
N GLN A 32 -19.84 -5.76 -5.00
CA GLN A 32 -19.90 -7.15 -4.57
C GLN A 32 -20.36 -7.33 -3.11
N VAL A 33 -20.12 -6.33 -2.25
CA VAL A 33 -20.48 -6.39 -0.81
C VAL A 33 -21.69 -5.54 -0.47
N ASN A 34 -22.02 -4.57 -1.31
CA ASN A 34 -23.18 -3.71 -1.24
C ASN A 34 -23.70 -3.46 -2.66
N ALA A 35 -24.59 -4.34 -3.13
CA ALA A 35 -25.06 -4.35 -4.51
C ALA A 35 -26.06 -3.21 -4.77
N ASP A 36 -25.53 -2.00 -4.94
CA ASP A 36 -26.27 -0.81 -5.36
C ASP A 36 -25.57 -0.17 -6.56
N GLU A 37 -26.35 0.23 -7.56
CA GLU A 37 -25.88 0.89 -8.77
C GLU A 37 -25.15 2.21 -8.43
N VAL A 38 -25.62 2.95 -7.41
CA VAL A 38 -24.99 4.22 -7.00
C VAL A 38 -23.58 4.04 -6.44
N THR A 39 -23.24 2.82 -6.02
CA THR A 39 -21.89 2.44 -5.56
C THR A 39 -21.10 1.65 -6.59
N SER A 40 -21.63 1.50 -7.80
CA SER A 40 -20.91 0.87 -8.91
C SER A 40 -19.94 1.87 -9.56
N PRO A 41 -18.92 1.43 -10.30
CA PRO A 41 -17.97 2.34 -10.94
C PRO A 41 -18.62 3.28 -11.95
N ARG A 42 -19.58 2.79 -12.73
CA ARG A 42 -20.33 3.65 -13.66
C ARG A 42 -21.32 4.57 -12.94
N GLY A 43 -21.89 4.13 -11.82
CA GLY A 43 -22.73 4.96 -10.97
C GLY A 43 -21.95 6.11 -10.35
N PHE A 44 -20.72 5.85 -9.87
CA PHE A 44 -19.81 6.89 -9.41
C PHE A 44 -19.54 7.93 -10.50
N ILE A 45 -19.17 7.50 -11.70
CA ILE A 45 -18.90 8.41 -12.83
C ILE A 45 -20.14 9.26 -13.15
N ASP A 46 -21.33 8.65 -13.22
CA ASP A 46 -22.57 9.37 -13.53
C ASP A 46 -22.92 10.40 -12.45
N LEU A 47 -22.79 10.04 -11.16
CA LEU A 47 -23.00 10.95 -10.04
C LEU A 47 -22.00 12.10 -10.03
N LEU A 48 -20.73 11.84 -10.35
CA LEU A 48 -19.70 12.87 -10.40
C LEU A 48 -19.94 13.86 -11.54
N ALA A 49 -20.42 13.41 -12.69
CA ALA A 49 -20.86 14.29 -13.76
C ALA A 49 -22.04 15.18 -13.33
N GLN A 50 -23.04 14.61 -12.63
CA GLN A 50 -24.14 15.41 -12.09
C GLN A 50 -23.67 16.42 -11.04
N TYR A 51 -22.68 16.06 -10.22
CA TYR A 51 -22.08 16.96 -9.26
C TYR A 51 -21.35 18.13 -9.94
N GLN A 52 -20.53 17.86 -10.96
CA GLN A 52 -19.82 18.90 -11.72
C GLN A 52 -20.78 19.86 -12.44
N GLN A 53 -21.92 19.35 -12.93
CA GLN A 53 -22.96 20.17 -13.57
C GLN A 53 -23.79 21.01 -12.57
N GLY A 54 -23.63 20.78 -11.26
CA GLY A 54 -24.43 21.43 -10.21
C GLY A 54 -25.83 20.82 -10.03
N ASN A 55 -26.11 19.66 -10.64
CA ASN A 55 -27.38 18.95 -10.51
C ASN A 55 -27.43 18.05 -9.27
N LEU A 56 -26.27 17.67 -8.73
CA LEU A 56 -26.13 16.90 -7.50
C LEU A 56 -25.37 17.73 -6.46
N GLU A 57 -25.95 17.93 -5.28
CA GLU A 57 -25.22 18.53 -4.18
C GLU A 57 -24.30 17.48 -3.53
N LEU A 58 -23.04 17.86 -3.24
CA LEU A 58 -22.13 17.05 -2.42
C LEU A 58 -22.57 17.06 -0.95
N ASP A 59 -23.68 16.39 -0.63
CA ASP A 59 -24.22 16.25 0.71
C ASP A 59 -23.60 15.06 1.48
N LYS A 60 -24.13 14.74 2.66
CA LYS A 60 -23.64 13.61 3.46
C LYS A 60 -23.85 12.25 2.78
N ASN A 61 -24.92 12.11 2.00
CA ASN A 61 -25.22 10.87 1.29
C ASN A 61 -24.25 10.67 0.12
N ALA A 62 -24.03 11.71 -0.69
CA ALA A 62 -23.02 11.70 -1.76
C ALA A 62 -21.61 11.42 -1.20
N LYS A 63 -21.25 12.09 -0.09
CA LYS A 63 -20.01 11.78 0.66
C LYS A 63 -19.92 10.30 1.01
N ASP A 64 -20.98 9.73 1.60
CA ASP A 64 -20.99 8.34 2.03
C ASP A 64 -20.85 7.36 0.87
N ILE A 65 -21.40 7.69 -0.30
CA ILE A 65 -21.28 6.94 -1.55
C ILE A 65 -19.82 6.95 -2.04
N PHE A 66 -19.23 8.13 -2.25
CA PHE A 66 -17.87 8.21 -2.81
C PHE A 66 -16.78 7.68 -1.84
N GLU A 67 -16.97 7.85 -0.53
CA GLU A 67 -16.10 7.26 0.49
C GLU A 67 -16.24 5.73 0.64
N SER A 68 -17.26 5.10 0.02
CA SER A 68 -17.42 3.64 0.03
C SER A 68 -16.54 2.92 -0.99
N CYS A 69 -15.96 3.65 -1.96
CA CYS A 69 -15.04 3.08 -2.93
C CYS A 69 -13.74 2.60 -2.25
N PHE A 70 -13.27 1.40 -2.61
CA PHE A 70 -12.03 0.84 -2.06
C PHE A 70 -10.75 1.39 -2.72
N LEU A 71 -10.85 2.13 -3.84
CA LEU A 71 -9.70 2.56 -4.66
C LEU A 71 -8.78 1.39 -5.00
N CYS A 72 -9.38 0.32 -5.57
CA CYS A 72 -8.68 -0.93 -5.88
C CYS A 72 -8.38 -1.13 -7.37
N THR A 73 -8.78 -0.16 -8.22
CA THR A 73 -8.48 -0.11 -9.66
C THR A 73 -9.05 -1.28 -10.50
N ASN A 74 -9.82 -2.23 -9.90
CA ASN A 74 -10.47 -3.32 -10.62
C ASN A 74 -11.32 -2.83 -11.82
N CYS A 75 -12.03 -1.71 -11.64
CA CYS A 75 -12.90 -1.18 -12.67
C CYS A 75 -12.15 -0.54 -13.84
N VAL A 76 -10.97 0.01 -13.58
CA VAL A 76 -10.09 0.60 -14.59
C VAL A 76 -9.48 -0.50 -15.45
N GLU A 77 -8.93 -1.55 -14.81
CA GLU A 77 -8.30 -2.69 -15.50
C GLU A 77 -9.23 -3.39 -16.51
N VAL A 78 -10.54 -3.45 -16.23
CA VAL A 78 -11.51 -4.11 -17.13
C VAL A 78 -12.23 -3.15 -18.08
N CYS A 79 -11.97 -1.85 -17.96
CA CYS A 79 -12.66 -0.83 -18.75
C CYS A 79 -12.14 -0.86 -20.19
N PRO A 80 -12.98 -1.05 -21.22
CA PRO A 80 -12.52 -1.04 -22.61
C PRO A 80 -12.03 0.34 -23.09
N ASN A 81 -12.34 1.41 -22.34
CA ASN A 81 -11.96 2.79 -22.63
C ASN A 81 -10.96 3.34 -21.61
N ASP A 82 -10.39 2.48 -20.74
CA ASP A 82 -9.38 2.87 -19.74
C ASP A 82 -9.77 4.06 -18.85
N LEU A 83 -11.07 4.17 -18.51
CA LEU A 83 -11.57 5.25 -17.66
C LEU A 83 -10.94 5.19 -16.26
N ALA A 84 -10.21 6.24 -15.88
CA ALA A 84 -9.57 6.40 -14.58
C ALA A 84 -10.60 6.77 -13.48
N THR A 85 -11.46 5.78 -13.17
CA THR A 85 -12.55 5.89 -12.19
C THR A 85 -12.02 6.04 -10.76
N ASP A 86 -10.85 5.48 -10.47
CA ASP A 86 -10.14 5.67 -9.21
C ASP A 86 -9.71 7.13 -9.03
N MET A 87 -9.10 7.74 -10.06
CA MET A 87 -8.66 9.15 -10.01
C MET A 87 -9.82 10.12 -9.79
N VAL A 88 -10.97 9.97 -10.48
CA VAL A 88 -12.13 10.83 -10.21
C VAL A 88 -12.65 10.70 -8.77
N ILE A 89 -12.53 9.51 -8.17
CA ILE A 89 -12.91 9.28 -6.78
C ILE A 89 -11.89 9.90 -5.82
N GLU A 90 -10.61 9.92 -6.18
CA GLU A 90 -9.56 10.60 -5.40
C GLU A 90 -9.81 12.10 -5.38
N GLU A 91 -10.12 12.71 -6.53
CA GLU A 91 -10.42 14.14 -6.63
C GLU A 91 -11.70 14.54 -5.87
N VAL A 92 -12.81 13.79 -6.02
CA VAL A 92 -14.01 14.11 -5.22
C VAL A 92 -13.78 13.94 -3.71
N ARG A 93 -12.83 13.08 -3.29
CA ARG A 93 -12.45 12.99 -1.87
C ARG A 93 -11.73 14.24 -1.38
N SER A 94 -10.99 14.92 -2.25
CA SER A 94 -10.48 16.27 -1.95
C SER A 94 -11.64 17.24 -1.71
N ASP A 95 -12.62 17.29 -2.62
CA ASP A 95 -13.79 18.16 -2.46
C ASP A 95 -14.59 17.85 -1.18
N ILE A 96 -14.71 16.56 -0.83
CA ILE A 96 -15.31 16.11 0.43
C ILE A 96 -14.51 16.63 1.63
N ALA A 97 -13.18 16.54 1.58
CA ALA A 97 -12.32 17.03 2.63
C ALA A 97 -12.43 18.56 2.80
N ASP A 98 -12.54 19.31 1.70
CA ASP A 98 -12.73 20.75 1.73
C ASP A 98 -14.09 21.16 2.29
N LYS A 99 -15.17 20.47 1.88
CA LYS A 99 -16.53 20.78 2.34
C LYS A 99 -16.81 20.34 3.77
N PHE A 100 -16.38 19.12 4.15
CA PHE A 100 -16.74 18.50 5.43
C PHE A 100 -15.60 18.49 6.46
N GLY A 101 -14.37 18.78 6.03
CA GLY A 101 -13.18 18.67 6.86
C GLY A 101 -12.71 17.23 7.07
N ILE A 102 -11.45 17.11 7.49
CA ILE A 102 -10.86 15.83 7.90
C ILE A 102 -11.10 15.61 9.40
N ALA A 103 -11.59 14.43 9.76
CA ALA A 103 -11.81 14.04 11.15
C ALA A 103 -10.53 14.19 12.00
N TRP A 104 -10.66 14.71 13.24
CA TRP A 104 -9.54 15.08 14.10
C TRP A 104 -8.51 13.95 14.31
N PHE A 105 -8.97 12.70 14.44
CA PHE A 105 -8.09 11.55 14.66
C PHE A 105 -7.27 11.21 13.42
N LYS A 106 -7.83 11.41 12.21
CA LYS A 106 -7.09 11.26 10.94
C LYS A 106 -6.03 12.37 10.82
N ARG A 107 -6.37 13.61 11.20
CA ARG A 107 -5.40 14.73 11.23
C ARG A 107 -4.22 14.45 12.15
N ILE A 108 -4.45 13.88 13.34
CA ILE A 108 -3.37 13.45 14.23
C ILE A 108 -2.54 12.34 13.58
N ALA A 109 -3.18 11.34 12.98
CA ALA A 109 -2.46 10.27 12.30
C ALA A 109 -1.57 10.81 11.15
N PHE A 110 -2.08 11.73 10.33
CA PHE A 110 -1.32 12.36 9.25
C PHE A 110 -0.19 13.25 9.79
N TYR A 111 -0.44 14.01 10.85
CA TYR A 111 0.61 14.76 11.54
C TYR A 111 1.75 13.85 12.02
N LEU A 112 1.44 12.68 12.59
CA LEU A 112 2.46 11.72 13.01
C LEU A 112 3.23 11.13 11.81
N LEU A 113 2.56 10.89 10.68
CA LEU A 113 3.19 10.43 9.43
C LEU A 113 4.11 11.49 8.80
N GLU A 114 3.81 12.77 9.03
CA GLU A 114 4.65 13.92 8.65
C GLU A 114 5.84 14.11 9.62
N HIS A 115 5.73 13.68 10.89
CA HIS A 115 6.69 13.98 11.95
C HIS A 115 7.24 12.71 12.61
N ARG A 116 8.18 12.03 11.93
CA ARG A 116 8.71 10.74 12.39
C ARG A 116 9.30 10.73 13.79
N LYS A 117 10.02 11.78 14.19
CA LYS A 117 10.57 11.89 15.56
C LYS A 117 9.47 11.86 16.63
N VAL A 118 8.32 12.48 16.34
CA VAL A 118 7.15 12.43 17.22
C VAL A 118 6.52 11.04 17.18
N MET A 119 6.39 10.44 15.99
CA MET A 119 5.87 9.07 15.84
C MET A 119 6.72 8.03 16.56
N ASP A 120 8.05 8.13 16.53
CA ASP A 120 8.96 7.25 17.28
C ASP A 120 8.69 7.32 18.79
N ILE A 121 8.48 8.53 19.32
CA ILE A 121 8.11 8.74 20.73
C ILE A 121 6.76 8.08 21.02
N VAL A 122 5.74 8.36 20.20
CA VAL A 122 4.39 7.80 20.36
C VAL A 122 4.41 6.27 20.31
N MET A 123 5.12 5.66 19.36
CA MET A 123 5.23 4.22 19.21
C MET A 123 5.99 3.57 20.38
N LYS A 124 7.05 4.21 20.87
CA LYS A 124 7.79 3.74 22.05
C LYS A 124 6.90 3.71 23.30
N PHE A 125 6.11 4.75 23.53
CA PHE A 125 5.15 4.79 24.64
C PHE A 125 3.99 3.81 24.40
N GLY A 126 3.47 3.72 23.18
CA GLY A 126 2.42 2.77 22.79
C GLY A 126 2.84 1.31 23.04
N PHE A 127 4.09 0.96 22.71
CA PHE A 127 4.66 -0.35 23.04
C PHE A 127 4.74 -0.60 24.55
N MET A 128 5.21 0.39 25.32
CA MET A 128 5.35 0.26 26.78
C MET A 128 4.01 0.03 27.48
N PHE A 129 2.93 0.61 26.98
CA PHE A 129 1.59 0.48 27.55
C PHE A 129 0.69 -0.50 26.79
N LYS A 130 1.23 -1.31 25.87
CA LYS A 130 0.43 -2.19 25.00
C LYS A 130 -0.44 -3.17 25.80
N THR A 131 0.09 -3.73 26.89
CA THR A 131 -0.62 -4.73 27.73
C THR A 131 -1.85 -4.18 28.43
N CYS A 132 -1.94 -2.86 28.60
CA CYS A 132 -3.12 -2.19 29.16
C CYS A 132 -4.29 -2.15 28.17
N ALA A 133 -4.01 -2.12 26.85
CA ALA A 133 -5.00 -1.84 25.82
C ALA A 133 -5.26 -2.97 24.81
N VAL A 134 -4.29 -3.86 24.63
CA VAL A 134 -4.35 -4.94 23.64
C VAL A 134 -3.92 -6.28 24.24
N ALA A 135 -4.44 -7.37 23.69
CA ALA A 135 -3.93 -8.73 23.93
C ALA A 135 -3.12 -9.18 22.71
N GLU A 136 -2.06 -9.96 22.92
CA GLU A 136 -1.35 -10.59 21.80
C GLU A 136 -2.20 -11.73 21.23
N ASP A 137 -2.16 -11.90 19.92
CA ASP A 137 -2.74 -13.07 19.26
C ASP A 137 -1.77 -14.26 19.35
N ASP A 138 -2.27 -15.43 19.76
CA ASP A 138 -1.45 -16.63 20.00
C ASP A 138 -0.67 -17.10 18.75
N LYS A 139 -1.09 -16.67 17.55
CA LYS A 139 -0.50 -17.04 16.27
C LYS A 139 0.36 -15.93 15.67
N GLY A 140 0.65 -14.88 16.45
CA GLY A 140 1.53 -13.77 16.05
C GLY A 140 0.99 -12.90 14.92
N ARG A 141 -0.33 -12.96 14.64
CA ARG A 141 -0.96 -12.24 13.52
C ARG A 141 -1.12 -10.74 13.77
N GLY A 142 -1.09 -10.33 15.04
CA GLY A 142 -1.26 -8.94 15.45
C GLY A 142 -1.66 -8.79 16.92
N LEU A 143 -2.33 -7.68 17.23
CA LEU A 143 -2.75 -7.28 18.56
C LEU A 143 -4.27 -7.13 18.63
N ARG A 144 -4.95 -7.83 19.54
CA ARG A 144 -6.41 -7.75 19.69
C ARG A 144 -6.82 -6.58 20.58
N ALA A 145 -7.68 -5.70 20.07
CA ALA A 145 -8.17 -4.56 20.84
C ALA A 145 -9.16 -4.98 21.95
N ARG A 146 -8.87 -4.61 23.21
CA ARG A 146 -9.73 -4.93 24.36
C ARG A 146 -10.95 -4.01 24.50
N PHE A 147 -10.89 -2.82 23.90
CA PHE A 147 -11.95 -1.81 23.92
C PHE A 147 -12.09 -1.13 22.56
N SER A 148 -13.22 -0.44 22.36
CA SER A 148 -13.43 0.38 21.16
C SER A 148 -12.81 1.78 21.36
N MET A 149 -12.04 2.25 20.39
CA MET A 149 -11.54 3.61 20.22
C MET A 149 -12.01 4.19 18.88
N PRO A 150 -11.96 5.51 18.64
CA PRO A 150 -12.35 6.12 17.37
C PRO A 150 -11.69 5.50 16.11
N MET A 151 -10.47 4.97 16.21
CA MET A 151 -9.77 4.27 15.12
C MET A 151 -9.82 2.74 15.19
N VAL A 152 -10.35 2.17 16.27
CA VAL A 152 -10.21 0.74 16.59
C VAL A 152 -11.53 0.19 17.11
N LYS A 153 -12.14 -0.74 16.37
CA LYS A 153 -13.31 -1.46 16.88
C LYS A 153 -12.87 -2.58 17.82
N LYS A 154 -13.62 -2.81 18.90
CA LYS A 154 -13.38 -3.93 19.83
C LYS A 154 -13.34 -5.26 19.06
N GLY A 155 -12.35 -6.10 19.36
CA GLY A 155 -12.17 -7.41 18.71
C GLY A 155 -11.35 -7.40 17.43
N ARG A 156 -11.08 -6.23 16.84
CA ARG A 156 -10.24 -6.10 15.64
C ARG A 156 -8.77 -6.43 15.95
N LEU A 157 -8.13 -7.12 15.01
CA LEU A 157 -6.69 -7.32 14.96
C LEU A 157 -6.02 -6.03 14.46
N LEU A 158 -5.23 -5.45 15.35
CA LEU A 158 -4.36 -4.33 15.06
C LEU A 158 -3.00 -4.83 14.56
N PRO A 159 -2.29 -4.04 13.75
CA PRO A 159 -0.91 -4.33 13.40
C PRO A 159 -0.06 -4.52 14.66
N SER A 160 0.96 -5.37 14.59
CA SER A 160 1.97 -5.51 15.65
C SER A 160 2.64 -4.16 15.94
N MET A 161 3.22 -3.99 17.13
CA MET A 161 3.98 -2.78 17.48
C MET A 161 5.40 -3.16 17.85
N SER A 162 6.38 -2.47 17.27
CA SER A 162 7.79 -2.59 17.63
C SER A 162 8.20 -1.49 18.59
N LYS A 163 9.05 -1.84 19.58
CA LYS A 163 9.63 -0.87 20.54
C LYS A 163 10.57 0.12 19.85
N ILE A 164 11.32 -0.37 18.87
CA ILE A 164 12.30 0.38 18.08
C ILE A 164 11.88 0.20 16.62
N SER A 165 11.84 1.29 15.87
CA SER A 165 11.52 1.27 14.45
C SER A 165 12.71 0.81 13.61
N PHE A 166 12.45 0.27 12.41
CA PHE A 166 13.50 -0.20 11.50
C PHE A 166 14.57 0.87 11.21
N LEU A 167 14.15 2.11 10.95
CA LEU A 167 15.08 3.21 10.70
C LEU A 167 16.01 3.47 11.91
N ASN A 168 15.52 3.27 13.14
CA ASN A 168 16.31 3.47 14.35
C ASN A 168 17.09 2.23 14.80
N SER A 169 16.81 1.04 14.25
CA SER A 169 17.51 -0.20 14.60
C SER A 169 18.75 -0.49 13.75
N HIS A 170 18.90 0.19 12.61
CA HIS A 170 20.04 0.02 11.70
C HIS A 170 20.84 1.32 11.56
N PRO A 171 22.16 1.24 11.26
CA PRO A 171 22.92 2.42 10.85
C PRO A 171 22.39 2.97 9.52
N GLU A 172 22.85 4.17 9.15
CA GLU A 172 22.51 4.79 7.86
C GLU A 172 23.25 4.14 6.69
N GLU A 173 24.53 3.83 6.87
CA GLU A 173 25.35 3.13 5.88
C GLU A 173 25.63 1.71 6.36
N ILE A 174 25.41 0.74 5.48
CA ILE A 174 25.79 -0.66 5.67
C ILE A 174 26.62 -1.06 4.44
N PRO A 175 27.96 -1.02 4.53
CA PRO A 175 28.81 -1.44 3.43
C PRO A 175 28.69 -2.95 3.18
N ALA A 176 28.85 -3.35 1.93
CA ALA A 176 28.89 -4.75 1.55
C ALA A 176 30.07 -5.46 2.22
N SER A 177 29.90 -6.77 2.45
CA SER A 177 30.87 -7.59 3.19
C SER A 177 32.21 -7.72 2.45
N LYS A 178 32.18 -7.76 1.12
CA LYS A 178 33.36 -7.76 0.24
C LYS A 178 33.41 -6.44 -0.51
N GLN A 179 34.54 -5.76 -0.41
CA GLN A 179 34.77 -4.49 -1.08
C GLN A 179 35.39 -4.77 -2.46
N GLU A 180 34.62 -4.60 -3.52
CA GLU A 180 35.08 -4.66 -4.91
C GLU A 180 35.37 -3.23 -5.42
N GLU A 181 35.99 -3.08 -6.60
CA GLU A 181 36.33 -1.75 -7.16
C GLU A 181 35.11 -0.82 -7.29
N LYS A 182 33.92 -1.39 -7.52
CA LYS A 182 32.64 -0.68 -7.41
C LYS A 182 31.53 -1.66 -7.06
N ASN A 183 31.10 -1.66 -5.80
CA ASN A 183 29.87 -2.34 -5.39
C ASN A 183 28.65 -1.55 -5.87
N MET A 184 27.58 -2.26 -6.19
CA MET A 184 26.28 -1.63 -6.40
C MET A 184 25.80 -1.03 -5.09
N ARG A 185 25.18 0.15 -5.15
CA ARG A 185 24.65 0.87 -3.98
C ARG A 185 23.17 1.10 -4.10
N VAL A 186 22.40 0.67 -3.10
CA VAL A 186 20.93 0.84 -3.10
C VAL A 186 20.44 1.59 -1.86
N ALA A 187 19.49 2.50 -2.07
CA ALA A 187 18.77 3.17 -1.00
C ALA A 187 17.52 2.38 -0.58
N LEU A 188 17.11 2.44 0.69
CA LEU A 188 15.89 1.78 1.18
C LEU A 188 14.82 2.78 1.64
N PHE A 189 13.69 2.82 0.93
CA PHE A 189 12.47 3.48 1.44
C PHE A 189 11.54 2.43 2.05
N ILE A 190 11.46 2.41 3.37
CA ILE A 190 10.85 1.31 4.12
C ILE A 190 9.32 1.42 4.22
N GLY A 191 8.75 2.62 4.09
CA GLY A 191 7.33 2.85 4.36
C GLY A 191 6.97 2.84 5.86
N CYS A 192 5.73 3.20 6.22
CA CYS A 192 5.37 3.42 7.62
C CYS A 192 5.09 2.10 8.39
N LEU A 193 4.33 1.17 7.82
CA LEU A 193 3.97 -0.08 8.50
C LEU A 193 5.17 -1.01 8.69
N ALA A 194 6.03 -1.18 7.67
CA ALA A 194 7.27 -1.96 7.84
C ALA A 194 8.24 -1.25 8.81
N ASN A 195 8.23 0.08 8.92
CA ASN A 195 9.07 0.77 9.89
C ASN A 195 8.65 0.56 11.34
N TYR A 196 7.35 0.51 11.64
CA TYR A 196 6.83 0.58 13.01
C TYR A 196 6.15 -0.71 13.49
N ASN A 197 5.57 -1.48 12.58
CA ASN A 197 4.71 -2.61 12.89
C ASN A 197 5.34 -3.93 12.44
N TYR A 198 5.99 -3.95 11.28
CA TYR A 198 6.52 -5.15 10.65
C TYR A 198 8.00 -5.01 10.31
N VAL A 199 8.82 -4.63 11.30
CA VAL A 199 10.27 -4.34 11.15
C VAL A 199 11.07 -5.44 10.47
N ASN A 200 10.65 -6.70 10.66
CA ASN A 200 11.27 -7.86 10.02
C ASN A 200 11.27 -7.79 8.49
N ILE A 201 10.35 -7.04 7.86
CA ILE A 201 10.35 -6.83 6.40
C ILE A 201 11.63 -6.09 5.99
N GLY A 202 11.96 -5.00 6.69
CA GLY A 202 13.18 -4.25 6.44
C GLY A 202 14.43 -5.05 6.81
N ASP A 203 14.40 -5.74 7.95
CA ASP A 203 15.53 -6.60 8.37
C ASP A 203 15.83 -7.68 7.32
N SER A 204 14.78 -8.31 6.78
CA SER A 204 14.91 -9.34 5.75
C SER A 204 15.45 -8.79 4.43
N LEU A 205 15.04 -7.57 4.04
CA LEU A 205 15.59 -6.92 2.85
C LEU A 205 17.07 -6.59 3.04
N VAL A 206 17.47 -6.11 4.23
CA VAL A 206 18.89 -5.88 4.55
C VAL A 206 19.70 -7.19 4.49
N ASP A 207 19.16 -8.28 5.02
CA ASP A 207 19.81 -9.60 4.96
C ASP A 207 20.00 -10.07 3.52
N ILE A 208 18.98 -9.95 2.66
CA ILE A 208 19.07 -10.30 1.23
C ILE A 208 20.16 -9.49 0.52
N LEU A 209 20.20 -8.17 0.73
CA LEU A 209 21.16 -7.29 0.08
C LEU A 209 22.60 -7.55 0.54
N LYS A 210 22.80 -7.98 1.79
CA LYS A 210 24.12 -8.41 2.29
C LYS A 210 24.59 -9.69 1.61
N GLU A 211 23.71 -10.67 1.41
CA GLU A 211 24.04 -11.91 0.69
C GLU A 211 24.40 -11.62 -0.78
N LEU A 212 23.76 -10.61 -1.38
CA LEU A 212 24.07 -10.11 -2.72
C LEU A 212 25.32 -9.21 -2.79
N ASN A 213 25.98 -8.94 -1.66
CA ASN A 213 27.14 -8.06 -1.57
C ASN A 213 26.88 -6.63 -2.11
N ILE A 214 25.73 -6.06 -1.78
CA ILE A 214 25.31 -4.70 -2.19
C ILE A 214 25.52 -3.71 -1.03
N ASP A 215 26.03 -2.52 -1.31
CA ASP A 215 26.10 -1.42 -0.35
C ASP A 215 24.70 -0.86 -0.09
N ILE A 216 24.33 -0.70 1.18
CA ILE A 216 22.96 -0.29 1.56
C ILE A 216 23.00 1.07 2.23
N PHE A 217 22.24 2.00 1.67
CA PHE A 217 21.96 3.30 2.26
C PHE A 217 20.52 3.33 2.80
N ILE A 218 20.36 3.66 4.09
CA ILE A 218 19.05 3.76 4.75
C ILE A 218 18.76 5.22 5.06
N PRO A 219 18.13 5.98 4.13
CA PRO A 219 17.87 7.40 4.30
C PRO A 219 16.94 7.65 5.50
N LYS A 220 17.47 8.21 6.58
CA LYS A 220 16.78 8.31 7.88
C LYS A 220 15.68 9.36 7.93
N ASP A 221 15.79 10.41 7.13
CA ASP A 221 14.86 11.55 7.14
C ASP A 221 13.67 11.38 6.16
N GLN A 222 13.52 10.21 5.54
CA GLN A 222 12.36 9.91 4.69
C GLN A 222 11.07 10.10 5.50
N LEU A 223 10.03 10.71 4.96
CA LEU A 223 8.69 10.81 5.57
C LEU A 223 7.77 9.68 5.08
N CYS A 224 6.48 9.71 5.43
CA CYS A 224 5.52 8.79 4.79
C CYS A 224 5.37 9.12 3.29
N CYS A 225 5.02 8.13 2.47
CA CYS A 225 4.79 8.32 1.03
C CYS A 225 3.54 9.18 0.71
N GLY A 226 2.66 9.43 1.68
CA GLY A 226 1.45 10.23 1.50
C GLY A 226 0.18 9.43 1.22
N ALA A 227 0.26 8.16 0.85
CA ALA A 227 -0.91 7.35 0.45
C ALA A 227 -2.12 7.40 1.40
N PRO A 228 -1.97 7.29 2.75
CA PRO A 228 -3.13 7.39 3.65
C PRO A 228 -3.83 8.75 3.60
N ALA A 229 -3.07 9.84 3.42
CA ALA A 229 -3.61 11.20 3.30
C ALA A 229 -4.24 11.40 1.92
N TYR A 230 -3.57 10.93 0.85
CA TYR A 230 -4.01 11.04 -0.53
C TYR A 230 -5.39 10.40 -0.74
N PHE A 231 -5.52 9.12 -0.38
CA PHE A 231 -6.79 8.41 -0.51
C PHE A 231 -7.90 8.88 0.45
N THR A 232 -7.59 9.79 1.38
CA THR A 232 -8.57 10.45 2.26
C THR A 232 -8.93 11.86 1.78
N GLY A 233 -8.23 12.42 0.79
CA GLY A 233 -8.43 13.80 0.32
C GLY A 233 -7.70 14.86 1.15
N ALA A 234 -6.72 14.49 1.99
CA ALA A 234 -5.99 15.45 2.82
C ALA A 234 -4.82 16.09 2.05
N VAL A 235 -5.15 16.91 1.04
CA VAL A 235 -4.21 17.52 0.07
C VAL A 235 -2.99 18.15 0.72
N ASP A 236 -3.19 19.02 1.71
CA ASP A 236 -2.10 19.71 2.41
C ASP A 236 -1.06 18.75 3.02
N SER A 237 -1.52 17.63 3.57
CA SER A 237 -0.66 16.60 4.16
C SER A 237 0.10 15.85 3.07
N VAL A 238 -0.53 15.54 1.95
CA VAL A 238 0.12 14.91 0.80
C VAL A 238 1.22 15.82 0.27
N GLU A 239 0.91 17.10 0.02
CA GLU A 239 1.85 18.07 -0.51
C GLU A 239 3.10 18.18 0.36
N ARG A 240 2.94 18.37 1.68
CA ARG A 240 4.07 18.49 2.61
C ARG A 240 4.97 17.25 2.59
N MET A 241 4.39 16.05 2.68
CA MET A 241 5.16 14.81 2.72
C MET A 241 5.87 14.54 1.40
N THR A 242 5.17 14.72 0.28
CA THR A 242 5.71 14.44 -1.05
C THR A 242 6.83 15.42 -1.40
N LYS A 243 6.65 16.73 -1.18
CA LYS A 243 7.69 17.73 -1.45
C LYS A 243 8.95 17.49 -0.63
N ALA A 244 8.79 17.25 0.68
CA ALA A 244 9.92 16.97 1.58
C ALA A 244 10.67 15.69 1.19
N ASN A 245 9.95 14.62 0.79
CA ASN A 245 10.61 13.40 0.31
C ASN A 245 11.35 13.63 -1.00
N ILE A 246 10.76 14.34 -1.97
CA ILE A 246 11.42 14.63 -3.26
C ILE A 246 12.72 15.40 -3.03
N GLU A 247 12.68 16.48 -2.25
CA GLU A 247 13.86 17.27 -1.90
C GLU A 247 14.94 16.40 -1.23
N TYR A 248 14.53 15.53 -0.32
CA TYR A 248 15.47 14.65 0.36
C TYR A 248 16.06 13.61 -0.59
N PHE A 249 15.25 12.99 -1.45
CA PHE A 249 15.71 11.99 -2.41
C PHE A 249 16.68 12.58 -3.43
N GLU A 250 16.41 13.80 -3.93
CA GLU A 250 17.32 14.52 -4.82
C GLU A 250 18.71 14.74 -4.21
N SER A 251 18.85 14.75 -2.88
CA SER A 251 20.13 14.97 -2.22
C SER A 251 21.09 13.77 -2.25
N PHE A 252 20.61 12.57 -2.55
CA PHE A 252 21.42 11.34 -2.53
C PHE A 252 21.18 10.38 -3.71
N MET A 253 20.12 10.56 -4.51
CA MET A 253 19.73 9.59 -5.55
C MET A 253 20.79 9.43 -6.65
N ASP A 254 21.65 10.44 -6.86
CA ASP A 254 22.76 10.34 -7.82
C ASP A 254 23.87 9.41 -7.34
N ASP A 255 24.01 9.20 -6.02
CA ASP A 255 24.99 8.30 -5.41
C ASP A 255 24.51 6.84 -5.33
N CYS A 256 23.23 6.59 -5.65
CA CYS A 256 22.63 5.26 -5.60
C CYS A 256 22.30 4.75 -7.02
N ASP A 257 22.49 3.45 -7.24
CA ASP A 257 22.08 2.79 -8.48
C ASP A 257 20.56 2.55 -8.52
N ALA A 258 19.94 2.30 -7.35
CA ALA A 258 18.50 2.15 -7.19
C ALA A 258 18.01 2.53 -5.79
N MET A 259 16.70 2.79 -5.65
CA MET A 259 16.02 2.83 -4.36
C MET A 259 14.91 1.78 -4.32
N LEU A 260 14.95 0.92 -3.29
CA LEU A 260 14.05 -0.22 -3.15
C LEU A 260 12.95 0.04 -2.13
N ILE A 261 11.74 -0.42 -2.47
CA ILE A 261 10.54 -0.29 -1.65
C ILE A 261 9.89 -1.68 -1.46
N PRO A 262 9.86 -2.25 -0.24
CA PRO A 262 9.23 -3.56 0.01
C PRO A 262 7.71 -3.47 0.25
N GLU A 263 7.09 -2.36 -0.17
CA GLU A 263 5.70 -1.99 0.13
C GLU A 263 4.98 -1.52 -1.14
N ALA A 264 4.11 -2.35 -1.70
CA ALA A 264 3.41 -2.11 -2.96
C ALA A 264 2.67 -0.77 -3.01
N THR A 265 1.97 -0.40 -1.92
CA THR A 265 1.25 0.88 -1.83
C THR A 265 2.21 2.07 -1.84
N CYS A 266 3.32 1.99 -1.11
CA CYS A 266 4.31 3.07 -1.11
C CYS A 266 4.99 3.19 -2.48
N SER A 267 5.27 2.05 -3.11
CA SER A 267 5.91 2.01 -4.43
C SER A 267 5.02 2.61 -5.51
N ALA A 268 3.73 2.25 -5.56
CA ALA A 268 2.78 2.87 -6.48
C ALA A 268 2.57 4.37 -6.21
N MET A 269 2.39 4.75 -4.94
CA MET A 269 2.23 6.16 -4.56
C MET A 269 3.38 7.01 -5.06
N ILE A 270 4.61 6.54 -4.84
CA ILE A 270 5.82 7.28 -5.22
C ILE A 270 5.99 7.32 -6.73
N LYS A 271 5.85 6.18 -7.41
CA LYS A 271 6.15 6.05 -8.85
C LYS A 271 5.06 6.58 -9.77
N HIS A 272 3.82 6.69 -9.28
CA HIS A 272 2.66 7.06 -10.10
C HIS A 272 1.89 8.23 -9.47
N ASP A 273 1.36 8.05 -8.25
CA ASP A 273 0.39 8.99 -7.70
C ASP A 273 0.98 10.35 -7.33
N TRP A 274 2.30 10.44 -7.05
CA TRP A 274 2.97 11.72 -6.86
C TRP A 274 2.92 12.61 -8.09
N GLN A 275 3.18 12.03 -9.27
CA GLN A 275 3.12 12.80 -10.51
C GLN A 275 1.68 13.22 -10.82
N VAL A 276 0.73 12.30 -10.65
CA VAL A 276 -0.71 12.57 -10.83
C VAL A 276 -1.17 13.68 -9.89
N PHE A 277 -0.81 13.61 -8.61
CA PHE A 277 -1.11 14.65 -7.62
C PHE A 277 -0.61 16.02 -8.08
N PHE A 278 0.67 16.17 -8.43
CA PHE A 278 1.18 17.48 -8.84
C PHE A 278 0.57 18.00 -10.14
N LYS A 279 0.29 17.11 -11.09
CA LYS A 279 -0.42 17.45 -12.33
C LYS A 279 -1.82 17.97 -12.02
N ASN A 280 -2.58 17.24 -11.20
CA ASN A 280 -3.95 17.60 -10.81
C ASN A 280 -4.01 18.82 -9.90
N HIS A 281 -2.91 19.23 -9.27
CA HIS A 281 -2.85 20.48 -8.50
C HIS A 281 -2.10 21.62 -9.22
N ASN A 282 -1.88 21.49 -10.54
CA ASN A 282 -1.21 22.49 -11.38
C ASN A 282 0.16 22.94 -10.84
N MET A 283 0.98 21.96 -10.44
CA MET A 283 2.34 22.15 -9.93
C MET A 283 3.40 21.54 -10.89
N PRO A 284 3.57 22.08 -12.11
CA PRO A 284 4.39 21.45 -13.15
C PRO A 284 5.88 21.29 -12.79
N GLU A 285 6.42 22.19 -11.96
CA GLU A 285 7.79 22.06 -11.45
C GLU A 285 7.94 20.80 -10.60
N TRP A 286 7.00 20.57 -9.68
CA TRP A 286 7.01 19.42 -8.79
C TRP A 286 6.63 18.12 -9.51
N GLU A 287 5.76 18.20 -10.51
CA GLU A 287 5.48 17.07 -11.42
C GLU A 287 6.78 16.58 -12.09
N ALA A 288 7.56 17.50 -12.65
CA ALA A 288 8.82 17.18 -13.32
C ALA A 288 9.85 16.59 -12.34
N ARG A 289 9.94 17.13 -11.13
CA ARG A 289 10.84 16.62 -10.08
C ARG A 289 10.43 15.24 -9.59
N ALA A 290 9.13 15.02 -9.35
CA ALA A 290 8.57 13.72 -9.00
C ALA A 290 8.91 12.68 -10.07
N LYS A 291 8.68 12.99 -11.35
CA LYS A 291 9.05 12.11 -12.46
C LYS A 291 10.54 11.75 -12.42
N LYS A 292 11.43 12.74 -12.29
CA LYS A 292 12.88 12.53 -12.26
C LYS A 292 13.33 11.59 -11.14
N VAL A 293 12.88 11.83 -9.89
CA VAL A 293 13.34 11.00 -8.75
C VAL A 293 12.85 9.56 -8.85
N THR A 294 11.72 9.31 -9.53
CA THR A 294 11.13 7.96 -9.63
C THR A 294 11.83 7.02 -10.61
N GLU A 295 12.71 7.53 -11.48
CA GLU A 295 13.39 6.74 -12.52
C GLU A 295 14.24 5.60 -11.94
N LYS A 296 14.80 5.79 -10.73
CA LYS A 296 15.60 4.79 -10.01
C LYS A 296 14.83 4.09 -8.88
N ILE A 297 13.53 4.29 -8.77
CA ILE A 297 12.71 3.75 -7.68
C ILE A 297 12.00 2.49 -8.14
N HIS A 298 12.17 1.41 -7.39
CA HIS A 298 11.61 0.11 -7.74
C HIS A 298 10.97 -0.58 -6.54
N MET A 299 9.94 -1.40 -6.82
CA MET A 299 9.47 -2.36 -5.84
C MET A 299 10.54 -3.43 -5.65
N ALA A 300 10.80 -3.79 -4.39
CA ALA A 300 12.00 -4.55 -4.02
C ALA A 300 12.11 -5.89 -4.76
N THR A 301 11.06 -6.72 -4.78
CA THR A 301 11.16 -8.05 -5.41
C THR A 301 11.34 -7.97 -6.92
N ALA A 302 10.68 -7.03 -7.60
CA ALA A 302 10.85 -6.85 -9.05
C ALA A 302 12.29 -6.50 -9.39
N TRP A 303 12.86 -5.53 -8.69
CA TRP A 303 14.23 -5.14 -8.94
C TRP A 303 15.23 -6.26 -8.61
N LEU A 304 15.01 -6.99 -7.50
CA LEU A 304 15.84 -8.12 -7.11
C LEU A 304 15.78 -9.26 -8.13
N ASP A 305 14.61 -9.59 -8.67
CA ASP A 305 14.44 -10.62 -9.70
C ASP A 305 15.12 -10.23 -11.01
N ASP A 306 14.93 -8.98 -11.44
CA ASP A 306 15.33 -8.51 -12.77
C ASP A 306 16.81 -8.08 -12.85
N ASN A 307 17.44 -7.66 -11.74
CA ASN A 307 18.74 -6.95 -11.76
C ASN A 307 19.83 -7.62 -10.93
N THR A 308 19.57 -8.78 -10.31
CA THR A 308 20.53 -9.42 -9.42
C THR A 308 20.63 -10.92 -9.65
N ASP A 309 21.65 -11.55 -9.07
CA ASP A 309 21.85 -13.01 -9.13
C ASP A 309 21.05 -13.78 -8.05
N LEU A 310 20.09 -13.12 -7.39
CA LEU A 310 19.32 -13.70 -6.28
C LEU A 310 18.65 -15.01 -6.65
N GLN A 311 18.13 -15.12 -7.88
CA GLN A 311 17.53 -16.36 -8.39
C GLN A 311 18.48 -17.55 -8.35
N ASN A 312 19.75 -17.36 -8.69
CA ASN A 312 20.73 -18.45 -8.69
C ASN A 312 21.17 -18.78 -7.26
N LEU A 313 21.39 -17.76 -6.42
CA LEU A 313 21.67 -17.97 -4.99
C LEU A 313 20.56 -18.79 -4.32
N LEU A 314 19.28 -18.49 -4.61
CA LEU A 314 18.14 -19.22 -4.07
C LEU A 314 18.10 -20.68 -4.56
N LYS A 315 18.44 -20.95 -5.81
CA LYS A 315 18.49 -22.33 -6.35
C LYS A 315 19.59 -23.19 -5.73
N GLU A 316 20.68 -22.57 -5.26
CA GLU A 316 21.72 -23.26 -4.50
C GLU A 316 21.26 -23.64 -3.09
N LYS A 317 20.18 -23.00 -2.60
CA LYS A 317 19.56 -23.33 -1.31
C LYS A 317 18.59 -24.49 -1.44
N GLY A 318 18.44 -25.23 -0.35
CA GLY A 318 17.51 -26.37 -0.30
C GLY A 318 16.04 -25.94 -0.31
N HIS A 319 15.16 -26.86 -0.71
CA HIS A 319 13.70 -26.63 -0.65
C HIS A 319 13.17 -26.57 0.78
N ILE A 320 12.13 -25.77 0.99
CA ILE A 320 11.38 -25.65 2.24
C ILE A 320 10.00 -26.27 2.02
N ASP A 321 9.67 -27.30 2.79
CA ASP A 321 8.40 -28.05 2.69
C ASP A 321 7.25 -27.31 3.39
N LYS A 322 6.98 -26.08 2.94
CA LYS A 322 5.88 -25.22 3.38
C LYS A 322 5.29 -24.55 2.15
N ALA A 323 4.07 -24.94 1.76
CA ALA A 323 3.42 -24.36 0.60
C ALA A 323 3.09 -22.87 0.80
N VAL A 324 3.19 -22.10 -0.27
CA VAL A 324 2.91 -20.66 -0.32
C VAL A 324 1.82 -20.39 -1.36
N THR A 325 0.80 -19.63 -0.96
CA THR A 325 -0.13 -18.99 -1.89
C THR A 325 0.15 -17.50 -1.97
N TYR A 326 -0.02 -16.87 -3.14
CA TYR A 326 0.28 -15.45 -3.33
C TYR A 326 -0.99 -14.64 -3.58
N HIS A 327 -1.15 -13.54 -2.84
CA HIS A 327 -2.18 -12.54 -3.09
C HIS A 327 -1.58 -11.38 -3.86
N ASP A 328 -2.20 -11.00 -4.98
CA ASP A 328 -1.73 -9.86 -5.78
C ASP A 328 -2.25 -8.54 -5.21
N PRO A 329 -1.38 -7.70 -4.59
CA PRO A 329 -1.82 -6.38 -4.14
C PRO A 329 -2.24 -5.53 -5.33
N CYS A 330 -3.32 -4.76 -5.20
CA CYS A 330 -3.84 -3.94 -6.30
C CYS A 330 -2.78 -2.95 -6.83
N HIS A 331 -2.03 -2.29 -5.94
CA HIS A 331 -0.96 -1.37 -6.28
C HIS A 331 0.30 -2.02 -6.86
N ALA A 332 0.50 -3.33 -6.69
CA ALA A 332 1.60 -4.05 -7.34
C ALA A 332 1.16 -4.52 -8.73
N ARG A 333 0.08 -5.30 -8.80
CA ARG A 333 -0.34 -5.94 -10.05
C ARG A 333 -1.01 -4.97 -11.03
N LYS A 334 -1.99 -4.19 -10.58
CA LYS A 334 -2.80 -3.38 -11.49
C LYS A 334 -2.15 -2.06 -11.87
N VAL A 335 -1.48 -1.42 -10.91
CA VAL A 335 -0.81 -0.13 -11.15
C VAL A 335 0.59 -0.32 -11.73
N GLN A 336 1.34 -1.32 -11.26
CA GLN A 336 2.74 -1.49 -11.64
C GLN A 336 3.03 -2.73 -12.51
N GLY A 337 2.04 -3.61 -12.72
CA GLY A 337 2.24 -4.83 -13.50
C GLY A 337 3.09 -5.90 -12.81
N ILE A 338 3.35 -5.78 -11.50
CA ILE A 338 4.26 -6.67 -10.77
C ILE A 338 3.47 -7.75 -10.03
N TYR A 339 3.71 -9.00 -10.42
CA TYR A 339 3.10 -10.18 -9.80
C TYR A 339 3.86 -11.47 -10.11
N GLU A 340 4.63 -11.52 -11.21
CA GLU A 340 5.44 -12.68 -11.60
C GLU A 340 6.75 -12.72 -10.81
N GLN A 341 7.47 -11.61 -10.73
CA GLN A 341 8.76 -11.48 -10.04
C GLN A 341 8.75 -12.00 -8.59
N PRO A 342 7.81 -11.58 -7.71
CA PRO A 342 7.74 -12.14 -6.37
C PRO A 342 7.45 -13.65 -6.36
N ARG A 343 6.69 -14.18 -7.33
CA ARG A 343 6.43 -15.62 -7.43
C ARG A 343 7.66 -16.38 -7.92
N ASN A 344 8.39 -15.85 -8.89
CA ASN A 344 9.62 -16.43 -9.40
C ASN A 344 10.62 -16.63 -8.26
N LEU A 345 10.83 -15.61 -7.44
CA LEU A 345 11.76 -15.67 -6.30
C LEU A 345 11.32 -16.69 -5.24
N LEU A 346 10.02 -16.76 -4.94
CA LEU A 346 9.51 -17.71 -3.96
C LEU A 346 9.53 -19.16 -4.46
N ALA A 347 9.23 -19.38 -5.74
CA ALA A 347 9.17 -20.71 -6.36
C ALA A 347 10.52 -21.43 -6.38
N ALA A 348 11.64 -20.70 -6.22
CA ALA A 348 12.97 -21.29 -6.11
C ALA A 348 13.10 -22.24 -4.91
N ASN A 349 12.42 -21.94 -3.78
CA ASN A 349 12.56 -22.71 -2.55
C ASN A 349 11.23 -23.23 -1.97
N TYR A 350 10.08 -22.68 -2.36
CA TYR A 350 8.77 -23.02 -1.80
C TYR A 350 7.82 -23.63 -2.84
N PRO A 351 7.02 -24.66 -2.49
CA PRO A 351 5.91 -25.11 -3.32
C PRO A 351 4.84 -24.01 -3.46
N MET A 352 4.57 -23.58 -4.69
CA MET A 352 3.56 -22.54 -4.96
C MET A 352 2.19 -23.16 -5.23
N VAL A 353 1.15 -22.66 -4.54
CA VAL A 353 -0.26 -23.07 -4.72
C VAL A 353 -1.12 -21.82 -4.92
N GLU A 354 -1.64 -21.61 -6.11
CA GLU A 354 -2.45 -20.43 -6.42
C GLU A 354 -3.87 -20.54 -5.84
N MET A 355 -4.35 -19.42 -5.28
CA MET A 355 -5.75 -19.25 -4.90
C MET A 355 -6.62 -18.93 -6.13
N SER A 356 -7.93 -19.13 -6.04
CA SER A 356 -8.82 -19.02 -7.21
C SER A 356 -8.90 -17.61 -7.82
N GLU A 357 -8.86 -16.55 -7.01
CA GLU A 357 -8.86 -15.16 -7.45
C GLU A 357 -7.76 -14.37 -6.70
N PRO A 358 -6.48 -14.45 -7.14
CA PRO A 358 -5.36 -13.84 -6.43
C PRO A 358 -5.39 -12.31 -6.49
N ASN A 359 -5.90 -11.75 -7.59
CA ASN A 359 -6.04 -10.29 -7.85
C ASN A 359 -7.34 -9.66 -7.32
N ARG A 360 -8.18 -10.42 -6.61
CA ARG A 360 -9.35 -9.85 -5.93
C ARG A 360 -8.90 -9.00 -4.76
N CYS A 361 -9.45 -7.79 -4.64
CA CYS A 361 -9.10 -6.85 -3.56
C CYS A 361 -9.22 -7.50 -2.18
N CYS A 362 -8.24 -7.27 -1.31
CA CYS A 362 -8.27 -7.78 0.07
C CYS A 362 -9.33 -7.10 0.96
N GLY A 363 -9.79 -5.91 0.58
CA GLY A 363 -10.74 -5.11 1.34
C GLY A 363 -10.14 -4.06 2.28
N PHE A 364 -8.84 -3.72 2.16
CA PHE A 364 -8.26 -2.70 3.05
C PHE A 364 -8.91 -1.32 2.80
N GLY A 365 -8.93 -0.84 1.55
CA GLY A 365 -9.77 0.29 1.14
C GLY A 365 -9.39 1.67 1.68
N GLY A 366 -8.24 1.82 2.34
CA GLY A 366 -7.78 3.10 2.90
C GLY A 366 -8.37 3.43 4.27
N VAL A 367 -8.02 4.60 4.80
CA VAL A 367 -8.28 4.95 6.21
C VAL A 367 -9.77 4.98 6.52
N THR A 368 -10.59 5.62 5.68
CA THR A 368 -12.06 5.73 5.87
C THR A 368 -12.73 4.35 5.91
N MET A 369 -12.31 3.43 5.03
CA MET A 369 -12.80 2.05 5.04
C MET A 369 -12.39 1.31 6.31
N GLN A 370 -11.17 1.52 6.77
CA GLN A 370 -10.66 0.87 7.98
C GLN A 370 -11.21 1.46 9.28
N THR A 371 -11.72 2.70 9.31
CA THR A 371 -12.23 3.33 10.53
C THR A 371 -13.76 3.39 10.55
N GLU A 372 -14.34 4.08 9.58
CA GLU A 372 -15.77 4.44 9.58
C GLU A 372 -16.61 3.37 8.86
N LYS A 373 -16.09 2.80 7.78
CA LYS A 373 -16.81 1.83 6.93
C LYS A 373 -16.26 0.40 7.05
N PHE A 374 -15.76 0.02 8.23
CA PHE A 374 -15.08 -1.28 8.46
C PHE A 374 -15.94 -2.50 8.12
N HIS A 375 -17.26 -2.41 8.23
CA HIS A 375 -18.16 -3.51 7.87
C HIS A 375 -18.06 -3.88 6.37
N PHE A 376 -17.78 -2.92 5.48
CA PHE A 376 -17.48 -3.22 4.08
C PHE A 376 -16.11 -3.89 3.93
N ALA A 377 -15.10 -3.45 4.67
CA ALA A 377 -13.79 -4.11 4.69
C ALA A 377 -13.90 -5.58 5.14
N GLU A 378 -14.65 -5.85 6.21
CA GLU A 378 -14.93 -7.21 6.70
C GLU A 378 -15.64 -8.06 5.63
N ALA A 379 -16.68 -7.51 5.00
CA ALA A 379 -17.41 -8.19 3.95
C ALA A 379 -16.51 -8.52 2.74
N ALA A 380 -15.62 -7.61 2.34
CA ALA A 380 -14.70 -7.80 1.22
C ALA A 380 -13.57 -8.81 1.55
N GLY A 381 -13.12 -8.84 2.81
CA GLY A 381 -12.07 -9.77 3.26
C GLY A 381 -12.55 -11.22 3.38
N LYS A 382 -13.83 -11.47 3.68
CA LYS A 382 -14.38 -12.82 3.92
C LYS A 382 -14.17 -13.79 2.73
N PRO A 383 -14.50 -13.43 1.47
CA PRO A 383 -14.17 -14.28 0.33
C PRO A 383 -12.67 -14.56 0.21
N LYS A 384 -11.81 -13.59 0.53
CA LYS A 384 -10.36 -13.80 0.47
C LYS A 384 -9.86 -14.81 1.47
N ALA A 385 -10.33 -14.76 2.72
CA ALA A 385 -9.97 -15.75 3.73
C ALA A 385 -10.39 -17.17 3.31
N ALA A 386 -11.59 -17.32 2.74
CA ALA A 386 -12.06 -18.61 2.23
C ALA A 386 -11.17 -19.14 1.07
N MET A 387 -10.79 -18.27 0.14
CA MET A 387 -9.88 -18.64 -0.95
C MET A 387 -8.51 -19.07 -0.45
N ILE A 388 -7.94 -18.35 0.53
CA ILE A 388 -6.67 -18.72 1.17
C ILE A 388 -6.80 -20.07 1.88
N LYS A 389 -7.88 -20.27 2.65
CA LYS A 389 -8.14 -21.54 3.34
C LYS A 389 -8.15 -22.74 2.40
N ASN A 390 -8.79 -22.59 1.24
CA ASN A 390 -8.90 -23.66 0.25
C ASN A 390 -7.57 -24.06 -0.40
N THR A 391 -6.53 -23.23 -0.30
CA THR A 391 -5.19 -23.59 -0.80
C THR A 391 -4.44 -24.54 0.13
N GLU A 392 -4.86 -24.62 1.40
CA GLU A 392 -4.14 -25.33 2.48
C GLU A 392 -2.67 -24.89 2.62
N ALA A 393 -2.30 -23.74 2.04
CA ALA A 393 -0.95 -23.22 2.09
C ALA A 393 -0.60 -22.82 3.52
N HIS A 394 0.66 -23.06 3.87
CA HIS A 394 1.20 -22.67 5.16
C HIS A 394 1.33 -21.14 5.26
N TYR A 395 1.75 -20.52 4.14
CA TYR A 395 1.86 -19.07 4.04
C TYR A 395 0.96 -18.48 2.96
N VAL A 396 0.38 -17.31 3.24
CA VAL A 396 -0.09 -16.37 2.22
C VAL A 396 0.93 -15.25 2.10
N SER A 397 1.38 -14.96 0.88
CA SER A 397 2.41 -13.97 0.62
C SER A 397 1.90 -12.79 -0.19
N ALA A 398 2.30 -11.57 0.19
CA ALA A 398 2.05 -10.35 -0.58
C ALA A 398 3.02 -9.23 -0.17
N GLU A 399 3.38 -8.35 -1.10
CA GLU A 399 4.35 -7.25 -0.88
C GLU A 399 3.71 -6.00 -0.26
N CYS A 400 2.65 -6.14 0.53
CA CYS A 400 1.89 -5.00 1.01
C CYS A 400 1.48 -5.19 2.46
N SER A 401 2.02 -4.35 3.34
CA SER A 401 1.66 -4.36 4.76
C SER A 401 0.21 -3.95 5.00
N ALA A 402 -0.41 -3.14 4.14
CA ALA A 402 -1.85 -2.87 4.23
C ALA A 402 -2.68 -4.13 3.94
N CYS A 403 -2.26 -4.94 2.95
CA CYS A 403 -2.86 -6.26 2.72
C CYS A 403 -2.59 -7.21 3.89
N LYS A 404 -1.40 -7.18 4.50
CA LYS A 404 -1.08 -7.94 5.72
C LYS A 404 -2.08 -7.68 6.83
N VAL A 405 -2.38 -6.40 7.10
CA VAL A 405 -3.38 -6.01 8.12
C VAL A 405 -4.74 -6.63 7.81
N GLN A 406 -5.26 -6.40 6.60
CA GLN A 406 -6.61 -6.82 6.24
C GLN A 406 -6.76 -8.34 6.14
N LEU A 407 -5.79 -9.02 5.51
CA LEU A 407 -5.84 -10.47 5.33
C LEU A 407 -5.62 -11.20 6.65
N SER A 408 -4.76 -10.69 7.55
CA SER A 408 -4.59 -11.29 8.88
C SER A 408 -5.88 -11.22 9.69
N GLU A 409 -6.58 -10.08 9.64
CA GLU A 409 -7.92 -9.93 10.24
C GLU A 409 -8.94 -10.91 9.62
N ALA A 410 -9.03 -10.94 8.28
CA ALA A 410 -9.98 -11.81 7.59
C ALA A 410 -9.73 -13.30 7.87
N MET A 411 -8.46 -13.73 7.87
CA MET A 411 -8.06 -15.09 8.22
C MET A 411 -8.32 -15.42 9.68
N ASN A 412 -8.11 -14.46 10.60
CA ASN A 412 -8.46 -14.62 12.00
C ASN A 412 -9.98 -14.83 12.18
N ASN A 413 -10.81 -14.01 11.54
CA ASN A 413 -12.27 -14.09 11.65
C ASN A 413 -12.87 -15.35 11.01
N ALA A 414 -12.12 -16.02 10.13
CA ALA A 414 -12.54 -17.25 9.46
C ALA A 414 -11.82 -18.51 9.97
N ASP A 415 -11.09 -18.41 11.10
CA ASP A 415 -10.32 -19.50 11.70
C ASP A 415 -9.40 -20.21 10.70
N VAL A 416 -8.74 -19.44 9.83
CA VAL A 416 -7.78 -19.95 8.85
C VAL A 416 -6.41 -20.02 9.52
N GLU A 417 -5.70 -21.15 9.43
CA GLU A 417 -4.40 -21.35 10.09
C GLU A 417 -3.22 -20.69 9.35
N THR A 418 -3.35 -20.45 8.04
CA THR A 418 -2.34 -19.83 7.18
C THR A 418 -1.79 -18.52 7.78
N ILE A 419 -0.48 -18.33 7.65
CA ILE A 419 0.24 -17.16 8.19
C ILE A 419 0.59 -16.21 7.06
N PHE A 420 0.36 -14.91 7.25
CA PHE A 420 0.82 -13.91 6.29
C PHE A 420 2.33 -13.64 6.40
N LYS A 421 3.05 -13.67 5.28
CA LYS A 421 4.45 -13.26 5.19
C LYS A 421 4.69 -12.33 4.00
N ASN A 422 5.52 -11.30 4.15
CA ASN A 422 5.99 -10.56 2.96
C ASN A 422 6.98 -11.46 2.18
N PRO A 423 7.03 -11.43 0.84
CA PRO A 423 8.01 -12.20 0.07
C PRO A 423 9.46 -12.04 0.54
N VAL A 424 9.90 -10.83 0.91
CA VAL A 424 11.29 -10.65 1.38
C VAL A 424 11.57 -11.40 2.67
N GLU A 425 10.57 -11.59 3.56
CA GLU A 425 10.73 -12.40 4.77
C GLU A 425 10.97 -13.88 4.42
N LEU A 426 10.24 -14.42 3.44
CA LEU A 426 10.37 -15.81 3.01
C LEU A 426 11.67 -16.06 2.22
N ILE A 427 12.08 -15.10 1.40
CA ILE A 427 13.35 -15.14 0.66
C ILE A 427 14.52 -15.13 1.65
N ALA A 428 14.50 -14.24 2.65
CA ALA A 428 15.54 -14.22 3.68
C ALA A 428 15.55 -15.50 4.55
N GLU A 429 14.39 -16.11 4.83
CA GLU A 429 14.31 -17.43 5.47
C GLU A 429 14.99 -18.51 4.61
N ALA A 430 14.79 -18.48 3.30
CA ALA A 430 15.41 -19.43 2.37
C ALA A 430 16.94 -19.28 2.27
N LEU A 431 17.45 -18.04 2.24
CA LEU A 431 18.90 -17.77 2.18
C LEU A 431 19.67 -18.24 3.42
N LYS A 432 19.01 -18.31 4.58
CA LYS A 432 19.62 -18.76 5.85
C LYS A 432 19.72 -20.28 6.00
N LYS A 433 19.09 -21.04 5.10
CA LYS A 433 19.21 -22.50 5.04
C LYS A 433 20.50 -22.92 4.34
#